data_AF-A0A251PJV8-F1
#
_entry.id   AF-A0A251PJV8-F1
#
_cell.length_a   1.000
_cell.length_b   1.000
_cell.length_c   1.000
_cell.angle_alpha   90.00
_cell.angle_beta   90.00
_cell.angle_gamma   90.00
#
_symmetry.space_group_name_H-M   'P 1'
#
loop_
_entity.id
_entity.type
_entity.pdbx_description
1 polymer ?
#
loop_
_entity_poly.entity_id
_entity_poly.type
_entity_poly.pdbx_seq_one_letter_code
_entity_poly.pdbx_strand_id
1 'polypeptide(L)'
;MVLNLVQASPSQASSTVPRLNGAAERENNTNFEGTKERIKKMFTKVDLSVSSYDTAWVAMVPSPNSSKEPFFPECVNWLLANQLHDGSWGPKFHPLLIKDALLSTLACILALKRWSVGEEQINKGLHFIESNLALATDEEQQSPVGFNIIFPAMIESAMNFDMYLPLGAPALDALFHRRDFELKRGYGSNSEGWRAFLAYISEGLGSQDWELVMKFQKKNGSLFNSPSTTAAAFTQLKNAHCLKYLRALLEKCGNAVPMVYPLDNYARLSVVASLESLGIDRHFREEIRSVLDETYRCWQQGEEDIFSDAASCAMAFRLLRVHGYDISAVNFQKIVSSIPLGGYMKDIGAALELFKASEIIIHPDESVLEKQNNWMSQFPETGVIQYFNSGSCLNIGNEYFLKLAVEDFNICQSIHHKELNHLSRWVVENRLDKLKFSRQKQAYCYFSAAANLFPPELSDA
;
A
#
# COMPACT_ATOMS: atom_id res chain seq x y z
N MET A 1 1.81 8.78 17.85
CA MET A 1 0.80 9.34 16.92
C MET A 1 -0.62 9.03 17.43
N VAL A 2 -0.97 9.53 18.63
CA VAL A 2 -2.32 9.39 19.23
C VAL A 2 -2.95 10.77 19.51
N LEU A 3 -2.27 11.85 19.12
CA LEU A 3 -2.64 13.22 19.52
C LEU A 3 -3.60 13.95 18.58
N ASN A 4 -4.05 13.36 17.46
CA ASN A 4 -4.90 14.06 16.49
C ASN A 4 -6.36 13.60 16.42
N LEU A 5 -6.84 12.78 17.36
CA LEU A 5 -8.27 12.41 17.43
C LEU A 5 -9.09 13.19 18.47
N VAL A 6 -8.55 14.25 19.07
CA VAL A 6 -9.32 15.08 20.02
C VAL A 6 -9.24 16.57 19.66
N GLN A 7 -10.11 16.98 18.74
CA GLN A 7 -10.69 18.33 18.76
C GLN A 7 -12.21 18.21 18.66
N ALA A 8 -12.83 17.78 19.76
CA ALA A 8 -14.21 18.11 20.05
C ALA A 8 -14.20 19.10 21.23
N SER A 9 -14.69 20.32 20.97
CA SER A 9 -14.68 21.44 21.91
C SER A 9 -15.45 21.13 23.22
N PRO A 10 -15.01 21.68 24.37
CA PRO A 10 -15.65 21.45 25.65
C PRO A 10 -16.78 22.48 25.88
N SER A 11 -18.03 22.12 25.60
CA SER A 11 -19.17 22.83 26.18
C SER A 11 -20.43 21.96 26.24
N GLN A 12 -20.97 21.86 27.45
CA GLN A 12 -22.21 21.20 27.87
C GLN A 12 -22.16 19.69 28.15
N ALA A 13 -21.33 19.29 29.12
CA ALA A 13 -21.58 18.09 29.91
C ALA A 13 -22.70 18.37 30.95
N SER A 14 -23.95 18.21 30.52
CA SER A 14 -25.07 17.98 31.43
C SER A 14 -25.04 16.52 31.89
N SER A 15 -25.00 16.32 33.19
CA SER A 15 -25.01 15.02 33.86
C SER A 15 -26.21 14.17 33.44
N THR A 16 -25.96 13.10 32.70
CA THR A 16 -26.83 11.90 32.72
C THR A 16 -26.03 10.73 32.15
N VAL A 17 -25.50 9.89 33.03
CA VAL A 17 -24.95 8.58 32.66
C VAL A 17 -26.15 7.68 32.35
N PRO A 18 -26.36 7.19 31.12
CA PRO A 18 -27.34 6.14 30.90
C PRO A 18 -26.80 4.86 31.53
N ARG A 19 -27.54 4.27 32.47
CA ARG A 19 -27.30 2.89 32.88
C ARG A 19 -27.47 2.00 31.64
N LEU A 20 -26.38 1.49 31.10
CA LEU A 20 -26.40 0.48 30.06
C LEU A 20 -27.04 -0.80 30.64
N ASN A 21 -28.17 -1.21 30.08
CA ASN A 21 -28.84 -2.46 30.42
C ASN A 21 -27.98 -3.64 29.92
N GLY A 22 -27.90 -4.74 30.69
CA GLY A 22 -27.09 -5.93 30.38
C GLY A 22 -27.43 -6.67 29.06
N ALA A 23 -28.44 -6.23 28.32
CA ALA A 23 -28.70 -6.69 26.95
C ALA A 23 -27.80 -5.96 25.92
N ALA A 24 -27.56 -4.65 26.10
CA ALA A 24 -26.70 -3.86 25.22
C ALA A 24 -25.21 -4.22 25.39
N GLU A 25 -24.78 -4.58 26.60
CA GLU A 25 -23.44 -5.12 26.85
C GLU A 25 -23.23 -6.48 26.15
N ARG A 26 -24.23 -7.35 26.15
CA ARG A 26 -24.16 -8.65 25.46
C ARG A 26 -24.12 -8.50 23.94
N GLU A 27 -24.93 -7.62 23.39
CA GLU A 27 -24.99 -7.35 21.95
C GLU A 27 -23.69 -6.69 21.44
N ASN A 28 -23.14 -5.73 22.19
CA ASN A 28 -21.82 -5.15 21.90
C ASN A 28 -20.69 -6.19 21.98
N ASN A 29 -20.71 -7.08 22.97
CA ASN A 29 -19.68 -8.11 23.12
C ASN A 29 -19.72 -9.15 21.98
N THR A 30 -20.92 -9.50 21.48
CA THR A 30 -21.06 -10.38 20.30
C THR A 30 -20.55 -9.74 19.01
N ASN A 31 -20.71 -8.42 18.86
CA ASN A 31 -20.23 -7.66 17.69
C ASN A 31 -18.70 -7.47 17.72
N PHE A 32 -18.14 -7.28 18.90
CA PHE A 32 -16.70 -7.17 19.15
C PHE A 32 -15.97 -8.46 18.76
N GLU A 33 -16.45 -9.62 19.25
CA GLU A 33 -15.84 -10.92 18.93
C GLU A 33 -16.01 -11.31 17.46
N GLY A 34 -17.17 -10.99 16.87
CA GLY A 34 -17.39 -11.17 15.44
C GLY A 34 -16.46 -10.32 14.57
N THR A 35 -16.07 -9.13 15.04
CA THR A 35 -15.11 -8.26 14.35
C THR A 35 -13.69 -8.82 14.46
N LYS A 36 -13.27 -9.32 15.63
CA LYS A 36 -11.98 -10.00 15.80
C LYS A 36 -11.83 -11.21 14.87
N GLU A 37 -12.84 -12.06 14.79
CA GLU A 37 -12.80 -13.25 13.95
C GLU A 37 -12.62 -12.91 12.46
N ARG A 38 -13.19 -11.78 12.00
CA ARG A 38 -12.97 -11.28 10.64
C ARG A 38 -11.54 -10.83 10.42
N ILE A 39 -10.95 -10.14 11.41
CA ILE A 39 -9.55 -9.70 11.36
C ILE A 39 -8.61 -10.91 11.36
N LYS A 40 -8.88 -11.94 12.17
CA LYS A 40 -8.09 -13.19 12.19
C LYS A 40 -7.98 -13.83 10.82
N LYS A 41 -9.09 -13.88 10.07
CA LYS A 41 -9.10 -14.44 8.71
C LYS A 41 -8.19 -13.70 7.74
N MET A 42 -7.96 -12.39 7.93
CA MET A 42 -7.09 -11.59 7.07
C MET A 42 -5.61 -11.99 7.18
N PHE A 43 -5.18 -12.61 8.28
CA PHE A 43 -3.83 -13.16 8.39
C PHE A 43 -3.60 -14.39 7.51
N THR A 44 -4.67 -15.12 7.18
CA THR A 44 -4.64 -16.37 6.41
C THR A 44 -4.99 -16.19 4.94
N LYS A 45 -5.80 -15.18 4.62
CA LYS A 45 -6.26 -14.91 3.26
C LYS A 45 -5.99 -13.46 2.91
N VAL A 46 -5.00 -13.25 2.04
CA VAL A 46 -4.69 -11.93 1.47
C VAL A 46 -5.57 -11.75 0.23
N ASP A 47 -6.64 -10.97 0.37
CA ASP A 47 -7.46 -10.56 -0.79
C ASP A 47 -6.74 -9.41 -1.51
N LEU A 48 -6.03 -9.73 -2.59
CA LEU A 48 -5.36 -8.73 -3.42
C LEU A 48 -6.35 -8.05 -4.35
N SER A 49 -6.31 -6.71 -4.41
CA SER A 49 -7.11 -5.94 -5.35
C SER A 49 -6.65 -6.20 -6.79
N VAL A 50 -7.61 -6.48 -7.67
CA VAL A 50 -7.37 -6.64 -9.10
C VAL A 50 -6.98 -5.30 -9.73
N SER A 51 -5.99 -5.33 -10.62
CA SER A 51 -5.61 -4.20 -11.47
C SER A 51 -6.18 -4.39 -12.87
N SER A 52 -7.04 -3.45 -13.29
CA SER A 52 -7.59 -3.46 -14.65
C SER A 52 -6.50 -3.21 -15.69
N TYR A 53 -5.55 -2.33 -15.38
CA TYR A 53 -4.39 -2.02 -16.22
C TYR A 53 -3.52 -3.26 -16.48
N ASP A 54 -3.10 -3.95 -15.42
CA ASP A 54 -2.26 -5.15 -15.54
C ASP A 54 -3.01 -6.29 -16.21
N THR A 55 -4.30 -6.46 -15.89
CA THR A 55 -5.15 -7.46 -16.54
C THR A 55 -5.27 -7.20 -18.04
N ALA A 56 -5.32 -5.95 -18.47
CA ALA A 56 -5.31 -5.60 -19.89
C ALA A 56 -3.99 -5.97 -20.58
N TRP A 57 -2.84 -5.74 -19.93
CA TRP A 57 -1.55 -6.17 -20.46
C TRP A 57 -1.41 -7.69 -20.58
N VAL A 58 -1.88 -8.43 -19.57
CA VAL A 58 -1.92 -9.91 -19.62
C VAL A 58 -2.89 -10.38 -20.71
N ALA A 59 -4.05 -9.73 -20.86
CA ALA A 59 -5.02 -10.04 -21.91
C ALA A 59 -4.45 -9.85 -23.32
N MET A 60 -3.49 -8.94 -23.52
CA MET A 60 -2.84 -8.70 -24.82
C MET A 60 -1.83 -9.77 -25.22
N VAL A 61 -1.46 -10.69 -24.33
CA VAL A 61 -0.49 -11.75 -24.62
C VAL A 61 -1.00 -12.68 -25.71
N PRO A 62 -0.32 -12.79 -26.87
CA PRO A 62 -0.75 -13.69 -27.94
C PRO A 62 -0.39 -15.14 -27.64
N SER A 63 -1.24 -16.04 -28.12
CA SER A 63 -0.98 -17.48 -28.06
C SER A 63 0.33 -17.83 -28.78
N PRO A 64 1.18 -18.73 -28.22
CA PRO A 64 2.34 -19.26 -28.92
C PRO A 64 2.01 -19.92 -30.26
N ASN A 65 0.77 -20.41 -30.42
CA ASN A 65 0.32 -21.12 -31.60
C ASN A 65 -0.35 -20.20 -32.64
N SER A 66 -0.82 -19.01 -32.22
CA SER A 66 -1.54 -18.06 -33.08
C SER A 66 -1.39 -16.64 -32.57
N SER A 67 -0.88 -15.74 -33.41
CA SER A 67 -0.81 -14.31 -33.10
C SER A 67 -2.18 -13.61 -33.07
N LYS A 68 -3.23 -14.30 -33.52
CA LYS A 68 -4.61 -13.78 -33.62
C LYS A 68 -5.49 -14.15 -32.42
N GLU A 69 -4.99 -14.94 -31.49
CA GLU A 69 -5.75 -15.40 -30.33
C GLU A 69 -5.05 -15.02 -29.02
N PRO A 70 -5.82 -14.62 -27.99
CA PRO A 70 -5.27 -14.39 -26.67
C PRO A 70 -4.79 -15.71 -26.06
N PHE A 71 -3.65 -15.68 -25.40
CA PHE A 71 -3.19 -16.82 -24.61
C PHE A 71 -3.96 -16.97 -23.29
N PHE A 72 -4.45 -15.86 -22.74
CA PHE A 72 -5.24 -15.80 -21.51
C PHE A 72 -6.65 -15.23 -21.79
N PRO A 73 -7.53 -16.00 -22.46
CA PRO A 73 -8.89 -15.56 -22.80
C PRO A 73 -9.73 -15.17 -21.58
N GLU A 74 -9.46 -15.76 -20.42
CA GLU A 74 -10.08 -15.42 -19.14
C GLU A 74 -9.90 -13.94 -18.76
N CYS A 75 -8.74 -13.34 -19.06
CA CYS A 75 -8.50 -11.91 -18.83
C CYS A 75 -9.31 -11.05 -19.80
N VAL A 76 -9.42 -11.45 -21.07
CA VAL A 76 -10.27 -10.74 -22.06
C VAL A 76 -11.74 -10.75 -21.61
N ASN A 77 -12.22 -11.91 -21.14
CA ASN A 77 -13.58 -12.05 -20.61
C ASN A 77 -13.80 -11.20 -19.36
N TRP A 78 -12.79 -11.10 -18.48
CA TRP A 78 -12.86 -10.23 -17.32
C TRP A 78 -12.99 -8.74 -17.73
N LEU A 79 -12.22 -8.27 -18.72
CA LEU A 79 -12.33 -6.90 -19.22
C LEU A 79 -13.74 -6.58 -19.72
N LEU A 80 -14.33 -7.49 -20.51
CA LEU A 80 -15.69 -7.35 -21.05
C LEU A 80 -16.76 -7.26 -19.96
N ALA A 81 -16.57 -7.98 -18.85
CA ALA A 81 -17.54 -8.10 -17.76
C ALA A 81 -17.39 -7.03 -16.65
N ASN A 82 -16.27 -6.32 -16.57
CA ASN A 82 -15.93 -5.44 -15.43
C ASN A 82 -15.74 -3.97 -15.79
N GLN A 83 -16.30 -3.50 -16.92
CA GLN A 83 -16.39 -2.07 -17.21
C GLN A 83 -17.34 -1.38 -16.20
N LEU A 84 -16.94 -0.22 -15.69
CA LEU A 84 -17.77 0.60 -14.81
C LEU A 84 -18.91 1.28 -15.59
N HIS A 85 -19.92 1.72 -14.86
CA HIS A 85 -21.13 2.33 -15.44
C HIS A 85 -20.85 3.64 -16.21
N ASP A 86 -19.77 4.35 -15.88
CA ASP A 86 -19.32 5.57 -16.56
C ASP A 86 -18.46 5.30 -17.80
N GLY A 87 -18.23 4.02 -18.12
CA GLY A 87 -17.40 3.58 -19.25
C GLY A 87 -15.93 3.35 -18.90
N SER A 88 -15.48 3.66 -17.68
CA SER A 88 -14.09 3.47 -17.28
C SER A 88 -13.78 2.05 -16.81
N TRP A 89 -12.48 1.73 -16.76
CA TRP A 89 -11.91 0.68 -15.92
C TRP A 89 -10.94 1.33 -14.95
N GLY A 90 -10.83 0.80 -13.74
CA GLY A 90 -9.93 1.35 -12.71
C GLY A 90 -10.48 1.16 -11.31
N PRO A 91 -9.85 1.81 -10.30
CA PRO A 91 -10.37 1.81 -8.95
C PRO A 91 -11.79 2.40 -8.91
N LYS A 92 -12.63 1.90 -8.00
CA LYS A 92 -13.99 2.43 -7.81
C LYS A 92 -13.92 3.95 -7.59
N PHE A 93 -14.81 4.68 -8.28
CA PHE A 93 -14.80 6.14 -8.44
C PHE A 93 -14.23 6.90 -7.23
N HIS A 94 -13.00 7.40 -7.37
CA HIS A 94 -12.38 8.31 -6.41
C HIS A 94 -11.97 9.59 -7.16
N PRO A 95 -12.45 10.78 -6.76
CA PRO A 95 -12.25 12.02 -7.52
C PRO A 95 -10.79 12.42 -7.77
N LEU A 96 -9.84 11.90 -6.98
CA LEU A 96 -8.41 12.16 -7.11
C LEU A 96 -7.64 11.12 -7.94
N LEU A 97 -8.29 10.03 -8.38
CA LEU A 97 -7.67 8.90 -9.09
C LEU A 97 -8.09 8.83 -10.56
N ILE A 98 -8.42 9.98 -11.18
CA ILE A 98 -8.89 9.99 -12.57
C ILE A 98 -7.77 9.58 -13.54
N LYS A 99 -6.49 9.88 -13.20
CA LYS A 99 -5.35 9.41 -13.99
C LYS A 99 -5.23 7.88 -14.00
N ASP A 100 -5.48 7.20 -12.87
CA ASP A 100 -5.56 5.72 -12.83
C ASP A 100 -6.66 5.18 -13.72
N ALA A 101 -7.86 5.80 -13.67
CA ALA A 101 -8.99 5.40 -14.50
C ALA A 101 -8.71 5.63 -15.99
N LEU A 102 -8.12 6.76 -16.37
CA LEU A 102 -7.71 7.04 -17.75
C LEU A 102 -6.68 6.01 -18.26
N LEU A 103 -5.64 5.73 -17.46
CA LEU A 103 -4.60 4.78 -17.79
C LEU A 103 -5.15 3.36 -17.98
N SER A 104 -5.94 2.90 -17.00
CA SER A 104 -6.59 1.59 -17.02
C SER A 104 -7.56 1.45 -18.19
N THR A 105 -8.40 2.47 -18.42
CA THR A 105 -9.38 2.47 -19.52
C THR A 105 -8.71 2.36 -20.88
N LEU A 106 -7.65 3.15 -21.12
CA LEU A 106 -6.93 3.09 -22.39
C LEU A 106 -6.24 1.73 -22.61
N ALA A 107 -5.64 1.16 -21.56
CA ALA A 107 -5.06 -0.19 -21.64
C ALA A 107 -6.13 -1.25 -21.98
N CYS A 108 -7.31 -1.18 -21.34
CA CYS A 108 -8.42 -2.10 -21.61
C CYS A 108 -8.95 -1.97 -23.05
N ILE A 109 -9.09 -0.73 -23.54
CA ILE A 109 -9.50 -0.46 -24.93
C ILE A 109 -8.49 -1.07 -25.92
N LEU A 110 -7.20 -0.87 -25.70
CA LEU A 110 -6.14 -1.44 -26.55
C LEU A 110 -6.19 -2.97 -26.55
N ALA A 111 -6.42 -3.59 -25.39
CA ALA A 111 -6.55 -5.04 -25.28
C ALA A 111 -7.78 -5.59 -26.02
N LEU A 112 -8.95 -4.96 -25.86
CA LEU A 112 -10.17 -5.35 -26.57
C LEU A 112 -10.03 -5.14 -28.08
N LYS A 113 -9.45 -4.01 -28.51
CA LYS A 113 -9.20 -3.71 -29.92
C LYS A 113 -8.28 -4.75 -30.56
N ARG A 114 -7.19 -5.14 -29.89
CA ARG A 114 -6.23 -6.14 -30.36
C ARG A 114 -6.91 -7.43 -30.80
N TRP A 115 -7.94 -7.85 -30.08
CA TRP A 115 -8.69 -9.07 -30.36
C TRP A 115 -9.98 -8.85 -31.15
N SER A 116 -10.27 -7.61 -31.54
CA SER A 116 -11.49 -7.23 -32.26
C SER A 116 -12.77 -7.67 -31.54
N VAL A 117 -12.83 -7.47 -30.22
CA VAL A 117 -13.99 -7.77 -29.37
C VAL A 117 -14.42 -6.55 -28.56
N GLY A 118 -15.64 -6.55 -28.03
CA GLY A 118 -16.10 -5.54 -27.08
C GLY A 118 -16.28 -4.13 -27.66
N GLU A 119 -16.82 -4.01 -28.87
CA GLU A 119 -17.01 -2.71 -29.54
C GLU A 119 -17.85 -1.72 -28.72
N GLU A 120 -18.91 -2.19 -28.05
CA GLU A 120 -19.71 -1.37 -27.14
C GLU A 120 -18.88 -0.85 -25.95
N GLN A 121 -18.08 -1.73 -25.34
CA GLN A 121 -17.20 -1.39 -24.23
C GLN A 121 -16.12 -0.39 -24.68
N ILE A 122 -15.55 -0.57 -25.86
CA ILE A 122 -14.58 0.35 -26.46
C ILE A 122 -15.20 1.75 -26.63
N ASN A 123 -16.39 1.85 -27.22
CA ASN A 123 -17.05 3.14 -27.45
C ASN A 123 -17.36 3.89 -26.14
N LYS A 124 -17.83 3.18 -25.10
CA LYS A 124 -18.04 3.76 -23.77
C LYS A 124 -16.75 4.24 -23.14
N GLY A 125 -15.67 3.46 -23.25
CA GLY A 125 -14.36 3.84 -22.71
C GLY A 125 -13.75 5.05 -23.44
N LEU A 126 -13.92 5.14 -24.76
CA LEU A 126 -13.51 6.30 -25.54
C LEU A 126 -14.23 7.57 -25.10
N HIS A 127 -15.56 7.49 -24.89
CA HIS A 127 -16.34 8.61 -24.36
C HIS A 127 -15.87 9.03 -22.95
N PHE A 128 -15.53 8.07 -22.09
CA PHE A 128 -14.94 8.37 -20.78
C PHE A 128 -13.61 9.13 -20.90
N ILE A 129 -12.69 8.65 -21.76
CA ILE A 129 -11.40 9.30 -21.99
C ILE A 129 -11.59 10.72 -22.51
N GLU A 130 -12.48 10.91 -23.50
CA GLU A 130 -12.80 12.23 -24.07
C GLU A 130 -13.27 13.20 -22.98
N SER A 131 -14.20 12.74 -22.14
CA SER A 131 -14.82 13.56 -21.09
C SER A 131 -13.84 13.95 -19.96
N ASN A 132 -12.76 13.18 -19.78
CA ASN A 132 -11.85 13.33 -18.64
C ASN A 132 -10.42 13.70 -19.03
N LEU A 133 -10.10 13.84 -20.33
CA LEU A 133 -8.73 14.04 -20.81
C LEU A 133 -8.05 15.28 -20.21
N ALA A 134 -8.79 16.36 -19.99
CA ALA A 134 -8.25 17.58 -19.39
C ALA A 134 -7.62 17.34 -18.00
N LEU A 135 -8.10 16.33 -17.27
CA LEU A 135 -7.59 15.93 -15.96
C LEU A 135 -6.28 15.14 -16.05
N ALA A 136 -5.88 14.67 -17.24
CA ALA A 136 -4.61 13.98 -17.44
C ALA A 136 -3.40 14.91 -17.20
N THR A 137 -3.56 16.21 -17.42
CA THR A 137 -2.53 17.24 -17.20
C THR A 137 -2.71 18.02 -15.90
N ASP A 138 -3.76 17.74 -15.12
CA ASP A 138 -4.03 18.41 -13.85
C ASP A 138 -3.01 17.99 -12.78
N GLU A 139 -2.35 18.96 -12.15
CA GLU A 139 -1.34 18.71 -11.11
C GLU A 139 -1.96 18.37 -9.74
N GLU A 140 -3.25 18.65 -9.50
CA GLU A 140 -3.97 18.28 -8.29
C GLU A 140 -4.35 16.78 -8.27
N GLN A 141 -4.44 16.15 -9.43
CA GLN A 141 -4.71 14.73 -9.58
C GLN A 141 -3.50 13.86 -9.20
N GLN A 142 -3.73 12.83 -8.39
CA GLN A 142 -2.71 11.83 -8.09
C GLN A 142 -2.29 11.10 -9.36
N SER A 143 -0.99 10.95 -9.55
CA SER A 143 -0.42 10.36 -10.76
C SER A 143 0.10 8.96 -10.48
N PRO A 144 -0.38 7.93 -11.19
CA PRO A 144 0.23 6.61 -11.16
C PRO A 144 1.70 6.66 -11.53
N VAL A 145 2.46 5.68 -11.04
CA VAL A 145 3.87 5.51 -11.42
C VAL A 145 3.97 5.36 -12.93
N GLY A 146 4.81 6.18 -13.57
CA GLY A 146 5.01 6.12 -15.02
C GLY A 146 3.92 6.76 -15.88
N PHE A 147 2.82 7.27 -15.31
CA PHE A 147 1.68 7.82 -16.09
C PHE A 147 2.10 8.80 -17.19
N ASN A 148 2.95 9.78 -16.86
CA ASN A 148 3.42 10.81 -17.80
C ASN A 148 4.23 10.25 -18.98
N ILE A 149 4.63 8.99 -18.95
CA ILE A 149 5.38 8.32 -20.03
C ILE A 149 4.51 7.26 -20.71
N ILE A 150 3.89 6.40 -19.90
CA ILE A 150 3.08 5.27 -20.37
C ILE A 150 1.82 5.78 -21.10
N PHE A 151 1.09 6.74 -20.52
CA PHE A 151 -0.19 7.16 -21.08
C PHE A 151 -0.04 7.81 -22.47
N PRO A 152 0.89 8.76 -22.70
CA PRO A 152 1.12 9.29 -24.04
C PRO A 152 1.63 8.23 -25.03
N ALA A 153 2.46 7.28 -24.59
CA ALA A 153 2.92 6.20 -25.45
C ALA A 153 1.78 5.23 -25.86
N MET A 154 0.82 4.95 -24.97
CA MET A 154 -0.38 4.19 -25.31
C MET A 154 -1.28 4.94 -26.30
N ILE A 155 -1.35 6.28 -26.20
CA ILE A 155 -2.07 7.11 -27.19
C ILE A 155 -1.42 6.97 -28.57
N GLU A 156 -0.09 7.04 -28.67
CA GLU A 156 0.63 6.79 -29.92
C GLU A 156 0.38 5.37 -30.45
N SER A 157 0.36 4.37 -29.55
CA SER A 157 0.02 3.00 -29.94
C SER A 157 -1.40 2.89 -30.49
N ALA A 158 -2.38 3.57 -29.89
CA ALA A 158 -3.75 3.60 -30.40
C ALA A 158 -3.84 4.24 -31.79
N MET A 159 -3.10 5.34 -32.03
CA MET A 159 -3.03 5.98 -33.34
C MET A 159 -2.47 5.04 -34.41
N ASN A 160 -1.48 4.21 -34.05
CA ASN A 160 -0.93 3.18 -34.95
C ASN A 160 -1.92 2.03 -35.25
N PHE A 161 -2.98 1.85 -34.45
CA PHE A 161 -4.06 0.88 -34.66
C PHE A 161 -5.26 1.46 -35.43
N ASP A 162 -5.09 2.60 -36.12
CA ASP A 162 -6.15 3.37 -36.79
C ASP A 162 -7.33 3.69 -35.84
N MET A 163 -7.06 3.82 -34.54
CA MET A 163 -8.06 4.24 -33.57
C MET A 163 -8.08 5.76 -33.50
N TYR A 164 -9.19 6.35 -33.91
CA TYR A 164 -9.43 7.78 -33.70
C TYR A 164 -9.76 8.01 -32.22
N LEU A 165 -8.79 8.53 -31.47
CA LEU A 165 -9.05 9.06 -30.14
C LEU A 165 -9.51 10.52 -30.31
N PRO A 166 -10.71 10.90 -29.82
CA PRO A 166 -11.24 12.26 -29.92
C PRO A 166 -10.51 13.20 -28.93
N LEU A 167 -9.19 13.34 -29.10
CA LEU A 167 -8.34 14.14 -28.22
C LEU A 167 -8.20 15.54 -28.83
N GLY A 168 -8.49 16.57 -28.04
CA GLY A 168 -8.21 17.95 -28.45
C GLY A 168 -6.70 18.15 -28.62
N ALA A 169 -6.28 18.69 -29.77
CA ALA A 169 -4.86 18.91 -30.09
C ALA A 169 -4.05 19.59 -28.97
N PRO A 170 -4.55 20.63 -28.27
CA PRO A 170 -3.79 21.26 -27.18
C PRO A 170 -3.51 20.34 -25.98
N ALA A 171 -4.46 19.46 -25.62
CA ALA A 171 -4.28 18.53 -24.52
C ALA A 171 -3.26 17.44 -24.87
N LEU A 172 -3.29 16.98 -26.13
CA LEU A 172 -2.36 16.00 -26.65
C LEU A 172 -0.92 16.55 -26.69
N ASP A 173 -0.74 17.77 -27.19
CA ASP A 173 0.55 18.45 -27.23
C ASP A 173 1.14 18.63 -25.82
N ALA A 174 0.30 18.98 -24.84
CA ALA A 174 0.71 19.11 -23.45
C ALA A 174 1.19 17.77 -22.85
N LEU A 175 0.49 16.67 -23.14
CA LEU A 175 0.88 15.33 -22.70
C LEU A 175 2.23 14.90 -23.30
N PHE A 176 2.43 15.08 -24.60
CA PHE A 176 3.69 14.74 -25.26
C PHE A 176 4.84 15.62 -24.79
N HIS A 177 4.62 16.92 -24.64
CA HIS A 177 5.63 17.83 -24.10
C HIS A 177 6.03 17.43 -22.67
N ARG A 178 5.08 17.03 -21.83
CA ARG A 178 5.37 16.56 -20.46
C ARG A 178 6.19 15.27 -20.48
N ARG A 179 5.85 14.29 -21.34
CA ARG A 179 6.65 13.07 -21.52
C ARG A 179 8.08 13.39 -21.92
N ASP A 180 8.26 14.21 -22.96
CA ASP A 180 9.58 14.51 -23.51
C ASP A 180 10.45 15.26 -22.49
N PHE A 181 9.83 16.14 -21.71
CA PHE A 181 10.49 16.79 -20.58
C PHE A 181 10.96 15.79 -19.52
N GLU A 182 10.11 14.85 -19.10
CA GLU A 182 10.46 13.82 -18.11
C GLU A 182 11.56 12.89 -18.63
N LEU A 183 11.47 12.43 -19.87
CA LEU A 183 12.50 11.59 -20.49
C LEU A 183 13.84 12.33 -20.58
N LYS A 184 13.85 13.59 -21.04
CA LYS A 184 15.06 14.43 -21.13
C LYS A 184 15.70 14.63 -19.76
N ARG A 185 14.88 14.90 -18.74
CA ARG A 185 15.34 15.04 -17.35
C ARG A 185 15.95 13.73 -16.83
N GLY A 186 15.29 12.61 -17.06
CA GLY A 186 15.76 11.29 -16.64
C GLY A 186 17.07 10.88 -17.29
N TYR A 187 17.18 11.01 -18.63
CA TYR A 187 18.42 10.73 -19.37
C TYR A 187 19.58 11.64 -18.95
N GLY A 188 19.30 12.90 -18.60
CA GLY A 188 20.30 13.82 -18.06
C GLY A 188 20.92 13.36 -16.73
N SER A 189 20.20 12.55 -15.94
CA SER A 189 20.73 12.01 -14.67
C SER A 189 21.66 10.81 -14.84
N ASN A 190 21.46 10.01 -15.90
CA ASN A 190 22.13 8.73 -16.18
C ASN A 190 22.28 7.81 -14.94
N SER A 191 21.31 7.85 -14.03
CA SER A 191 21.35 7.08 -12.77
C SER A 191 20.89 5.64 -12.97
N GLU A 192 21.37 4.73 -12.13
CA GLU A 192 20.87 3.35 -12.07
C GLU A 192 19.37 3.31 -11.71
N GLY A 193 18.91 4.22 -10.84
CA GLY A 193 17.50 4.37 -10.50
C GLY A 193 16.63 4.76 -11.70
N TRP A 194 17.11 5.61 -12.61
CA TRP A 194 16.39 5.91 -13.86
C TRP A 194 16.29 4.70 -14.78
N ARG A 195 17.35 3.89 -14.88
CA ARG A 195 17.33 2.66 -15.69
C ARG A 195 16.36 1.62 -15.12
N ALA A 196 16.35 1.44 -13.80
CA ALA A 196 15.40 0.57 -13.12
C ALA A 196 13.96 1.06 -13.32
N PHE A 197 13.71 2.37 -13.21
CA PHE A 197 12.39 2.95 -13.47
C PHE A 197 11.92 2.71 -14.92
N LEU A 198 12.75 2.97 -15.93
CA LEU A 198 12.39 2.69 -17.33
C LEU A 198 12.16 1.19 -17.59
N ALA A 199 12.92 0.31 -16.93
CA ALA A 199 12.69 -1.12 -17.03
C ALA A 199 11.36 -1.54 -16.38
N TYR A 200 11.00 -0.94 -15.25
CA TYR A 200 9.73 -1.19 -14.56
C TYR A 200 8.51 -0.78 -15.39
N ILE A 201 8.59 0.32 -16.15
CA ILE A 201 7.49 0.79 -17.00
C ILE A 201 7.59 0.35 -18.46
N SER A 202 8.39 -0.69 -18.73
CA SER A 202 8.78 -1.06 -20.11
C SER A 202 7.61 -1.50 -20.98
N GLU A 203 6.49 -1.93 -20.40
CA GLU A 203 5.25 -2.19 -21.14
C GLU A 203 4.73 -0.95 -21.86
N GLY A 204 4.87 0.24 -21.24
CA GLY A 204 4.46 1.51 -21.81
C GLY A 204 5.50 2.13 -22.73
N LEU A 205 6.65 1.48 -22.94
CA LEU A 205 7.71 1.98 -23.80
C LEU A 205 7.68 1.21 -25.13
N GLY A 206 7.36 1.90 -26.23
CA GLY A 206 7.23 1.24 -27.55
C GLY A 206 8.52 0.58 -28.04
N SER A 207 9.68 1.23 -27.86
CA SER A 207 11.00 0.71 -28.22
C SER A 207 11.88 0.68 -26.97
N GLN A 208 12.26 -0.52 -26.54
CA GLN A 208 13.09 -0.70 -25.35
C GLN A 208 14.17 -1.76 -25.56
N ASP A 209 15.31 -1.56 -24.91
CA ASP A 209 16.35 -2.58 -24.80
C ASP A 209 15.92 -3.65 -23.79
N TRP A 210 15.28 -4.70 -24.31
CA TRP A 210 14.79 -5.81 -23.49
C TRP A 210 15.93 -6.61 -22.83
N GLU A 211 17.15 -6.61 -23.37
CA GLU A 211 18.28 -7.26 -22.69
C GLU A 211 18.62 -6.55 -21.38
N LEU A 212 18.53 -5.21 -21.34
CA LEU A 212 18.67 -4.44 -20.11
C LEU A 212 17.51 -4.67 -19.14
N VAL A 213 16.28 -4.77 -19.63
CA VAL A 213 15.10 -5.05 -18.79
C VAL A 213 15.22 -6.42 -18.11
N MET A 214 15.69 -7.44 -18.84
CA MET A 214 15.83 -8.80 -18.32
C MET A 214 16.83 -8.94 -17.17
N LYS A 215 17.69 -7.93 -16.93
CA LYS A 215 18.55 -7.89 -15.72
C LYS A 215 17.75 -7.82 -14.41
N PHE A 216 16.49 -7.42 -14.48
CA PHE A 216 15.58 -7.32 -13.34
C PHE A 216 14.64 -8.53 -13.20
N GLN A 217 14.89 -9.62 -13.96
CA GLN A 217 14.10 -10.84 -13.83
C GLN A 217 14.40 -11.53 -12.49
N LYS A 218 13.33 -11.79 -11.74
CA LYS A 218 13.37 -12.48 -10.44
C LYS A 218 13.35 -14.00 -10.59
N LYS A 219 13.65 -14.73 -9.52
CA LYS A 219 13.63 -16.21 -9.49
C LYS A 219 12.25 -16.79 -9.81
N ASN A 220 11.18 -16.08 -9.46
CA ASN A 220 9.81 -16.47 -9.78
C ASN A 220 9.47 -16.31 -11.29
N GLY A 221 10.35 -15.68 -12.08
CA GLY A 221 10.20 -15.45 -13.52
C GLY A 221 9.60 -14.10 -13.90
N SER A 222 9.10 -13.34 -12.92
CA SER A 222 8.57 -11.99 -13.14
C SER A 222 9.69 -10.97 -13.36
N LEU A 223 9.32 -9.85 -13.99
CA LEU A 223 10.06 -8.60 -13.89
C LEU A 223 9.43 -7.77 -12.78
N PHE A 224 10.19 -7.44 -11.74
CA PHE A 224 9.75 -6.60 -10.62
C PHE A 224 8.47 -7.07 -9.87
N ASN A 225 8.06 -8.34 -9.99
CA ASN A 225 6.72 -8.79 -9.55
C ASN A 225 5.54 -8.11 -10.28
N SER A 226 5.80 -7.39 -11.38
CA SER A 226 4.80 -6.69 -12.19
C SER A 226 4.23 -7.59 -13.30
N PRO A 227 2.92 -7.89 -13.30
CA PRO A 227 2.31 -8.66 -14.39
C PRO A 227 2.35 -7.94 -15.73
N SER A 228 2.12 -6.62 -15.77
CA SER A 228 2.14 -5.83 -17.02
C SER A 228 3.51 -5.92 -17.72
N THR A 229 4.58 -5.60 -16.98
CA THR A 229 5.95 -5.61 -17.46
C THR A 229 6.38 -7.01 -17.90
N THR A 230 5.97 -8.03 -17.13
CA THR A 230 6.26 -9.43 -17.45
C THR A 230 5.52 -9.91 -18.70
N ALA A 231 4.26 -9.48 -18.88
CA ALA A 231 3.45 -9.78 -20.08
C ALA A 231 4.03 -9.12 -21.34
N ALA A 232 4.49 -7.87 -21.23
CA ALA A 232 5.16 -7.17 -22.32
C ALA A 232 6.48 -7.88 -22.70
N ALA A 233 7.31 -8.23 -21.72
CA ALA A 233 8.57 -8.97 -21.95
C ALA A 233 8.33 -10.33 -22.61
N PHE A 234 7.32 -11.09 -22.18
CA PHE A 234 6.97 -12.35 -22.84
C PHE A 234 6.49 -12.12 -24.28
N THR A 235 5.70 -11.07 -24.52
CA THR A 235 5.19 -10.76 -25.87
C THR A 235 6.34 -10.52 -26.85
N GLN A 236 7.39 -9.83 -26.41
CA GLN A 236 8.56 -9.47 -27.24
C GLN A 236 9.60 -10.60 -27.32
N LEU A 237 9.97 -11.22 -26.20
CA LEU A 237 11.10 -12.15 -26.12
C LEU A 237 10.70 -13.63 -26.10
N LYS A 238 9.43 -13.96 -25.87
CA LYS A 238 8.96 -15.35 -25.67
C LYS A 238 9.70 -16.10 -24.56
N ASN A 239 10.14 -15.38 -23.52
CA ASN A 239 10.86 -15.96 -22.38
C ASN A 239 9.97 -16.93 -21.58
N ALA A 240 10.44 -18.17 -21.40
CA ALA A 240 9.66 -19.23 -20.74
C ALA A 240 9.40 -18.98 -19.24
N HIS A 241 10.30 -18.26 -18.55
CA HIS A 241 10.13 -17.93 -17.14
C HIS A 241 9.02 -16.88 -16.93
N CYS A 242 8.93 -15.87 -17.81
CA CYS A 242 7.83 -14.91 -17.80
C CYS A 242 6.48 -15.62 -17.98
N LEU A 243 6.39 -16.57 -18.91
CA LEU A 243 5.18 -17.35 -19.13
C LEU A 243 4.79 -18.22 -17.92
N LYS A 244 5.79 -18.83 -17.29
CA LYS A 244 5.59 -19.64 -16.07
C LYS A 244 5.02 -18.77 -14.94
N TYR A 245 5.54 -17.57 -14.75
CA TYR A 245 5.04 -16.61 -13.77
C TYR A 245 3.57 -16.26 -14.03
N LEU A 246 3.22 -15.84 -15.24
CA LEU A 246 1.85 -15.41 -15.59
C LEU A 246 0.82 -16.54 -15.43
N ARG A 247 1.19 -17.77 -15.79
CA ARG A 247 0.34 -18.95 -15.57
C ARG A 247 0.11 -19.21 -14.09
N ALA A 248 1.18 -19.26 -13.30
CA ALA A 248 1.09 -19.49 -11.86
C ALA A 248 0.28 -18.38 -11.15
N LEU A 249 0.35 -17.15 -11.66
CA LEU A 249 -0.44 -16.04 -11.17
C LEU A 249 -1.94 -16.24 -11.44
N LEU A 250 -2.32 -16.59 -12.67
CA LEU A 250 -3.72 -16.81 -13.03
C LEU A 250 -4.31 -18.08 -12.40
N GLU A 251 -3.51 -19.12 -12.16
CA GLU A 251 -3.94 -20.28 -11.36
C GLU A 251 -4.40 -19.89 -9.95
N LYS A 252 -3.84 -18.81 -9.39
CA LYS A 252 -4.21 -18.28 -8.06
C LYS A 252 -5.31 -17.24 -8.11
N CYS A 253 -5.25 -16.30 -9.06
CA CYS A 253 -6.16 -15.15 -9.12
C CYS A 253 -7.41 -15.40 -9.98
N GLY A 254 -7.44 -16.48 -10.77
CA GLY A 254 -8.55 -16.86 -11.62
C GLY A 254 -8.49 -16.17 -12.98
N ASN A 255 -9.19 -15.04 -13.13
CA ASN A 255 -9.41 -14.39 -14.44
C ASN A 255 -8.86 -12.97 -14.55
N ALA A 256 -8.25 -12.45 -13.50
CA ALA A 256 -7.65 -11.13 -13.49
C ALA A 256 -6.44 -11.10 -12.55
N VAL A 257 -5.57 -10.11 -12.71
CA VAL A 257 -4.30 -10.04 -11.99
C VAL A 257 -4.19 -8.76 -11.17
N PRO A 258 -3.46 -8.78 -10.04
CA PRO A 258 -3.13 -7.56 -9.28
C PRO A 258 -2.03 -6.75 -9.99
N MET A 259 -1.70 -5.58 -9.43
CA MET A 259 -0.57 -4.76 -9.90
C MET A 259 0.80 -5.40 -9.57
N VAL A 260 0.90 -6.10 -8.44
CA VAL A 260 2.15 -6.70 -7.97
C VAL A 260 1.86 -8.08 -7.39
N TYR A 261 2.66 -9.09 -7.75
CA TYR A 261 2.57 -10.43 -7.17
C TYR A 261 3.93 -11.17 -7.14
N PRO A 262 4.27 -11.89 -6.04
CA PRO A 262 3.53 -12.01 -4.78
C PRO A 262 3.58 -10.73 -3.95
N LEU A 263 2.59 -10.56 -3.06
CA LEU A 263 2.51 -9.47 -2.08
C LEU A 263 2.12 -9.97 -0.68
N ASP A 264 2.05 -11.29 -0.49
CA ASP A 264 1.51 -11.92 0.72
C ASP A 264 2.29 -11.53 1.99
N ASN A 265 3.62 -11.52 1.92
CA ASN A 265 4.49 -11.14 3.04
C ASN A 265 4.28 -9.68 3.45
N TYR A 266 4.31 -8.77 2.47
CA TYR A 266 4.06 -7.35 2.72
C TYR A 266 2.67 -7.12 3.33
N ALA A 267 1.64 -7.77 2.78
CA ALA A 267 0.26 -7.62 3.25
C ALA A 267 0.11 -8.10 4.71
N ARG A 268 0.67 -9.27 5.05
CA ARG A 268 0.63 -9.82 6.42
C ARG A 268 1.39 -8.95 7.40
N LEU A 269 2.59 -8.46 7.05
CA LEU A 269 3.36 -7.54 7.88
C LEU A 269 2.63 -6.19 8.06
N SER A 270 1.95 -5.72 7.03
CA SER A 270 1.14 -4.50 7.08
C SER A 270 -0.06 -4.65 8.01
N VAL A 271 -0.68 -5.83 8.09
CA VAL A 271 -1.71 -6.14 9.09
C VAL A 271 -1.12 -6.03 10.50
N VAL A 272 0.02 -6.67 10.77
CA VAL A 272 0.69 -6.58 12.08
C VAL A 272 0.97 -5.12 12.45
N ALA A 273 1.64 -4.38 11.56
CA ALA A 273 1.96 -2.97 11.80
C ALA A 273 0.71 -2.09 12.03
N SER A 274 -0.39 -2.37 11.32
CA SER A 274 -1.66 -1.65 11.51
C SER A 274 -2.26 -1.91 12.88
N LEU A 275 -2.33 -3.17 13.31
CA LEU A 275 -2.89 -3.55 14.61
C LEU A 275 -2.09 -2.95 15.78
N GLU A 276 -0.76 -2.96 15.69
CA GLU A 276 0.13 -2.31 16.66
C GLU A 276 -0.08 -0.80 16.71
N SER A 277 -0.16 -0.16 15.54
CA SER A 277 -0.36 1.30 15.46
C SER A 277 -1.70 1.75 16.05
N LEU A 278 -2.70 0.87 16.01
CA LEU A 278 -4.04 1.08 16.57
C LEU A 278 -4.16 0.63 18.04
N GLY A 279 -3.14 0.01 18.62
CA GLY A 279 -3.11 -0.47 20.01
C GLY A 279 -4.00 -1.68 20.29
N ILE A 280 -4.38 -2.44 19.26
CA ILE A 280 -5.29 -3.60 19.35
C ILE A 280 -4.59 -4.94 19.10
N ASP A 281 -3.27 -4.92 18.91
CA ASP A 281 -2.40 -6.08 18.68
C ASP A 281 -2.52 -7.15 19.79
N ARG A 282 -2.79 -6.74 21.04
CA ARG A 282 -2.94 -7.66 22.17
C ARG A 282 -4.05 -8.71 22.01
N HIS A 283 -5.01 -8.46 21.11
CA HIS A 283 -6.09 -9.39 20.78
C HIS A 283 -5.67 -10.48 19.77
N PHE A 284 -4.50 -10.33 19.15
CA PHE A 284 -4.04 -11.15 18.01
C PHE A 284 -2.61 -11.68 18.22
N ARG A 285 -2.20 -11.89 19.47
CA ARG A 285 -0.80 -12.28 19.81
C ARG A 285 -0.35 -13.57 19.13
N GLU A 286 -1.23 -14.55 19.00
CA GLU A 286 -0.89 -15.84 18.38
C GLU A 286 -0.72 -15.70 16.87
N GLU A 287 -1.62 -14.95 16.22
CA GLU A 287 -1.57 -14.67 14.79
C GLU A 287 -0.35 -13.82 14.43
N ILE A 288 -0.08 -12.77 15.20
CA ILE A 288 1.11 -11.91 15.03
C ILE A 288 2.38 -12.74 15.18
N ARG A 289 2.50 -13.55 16.25
CA ARG A 289 3.66 -14.43 16.44
C ARG A 289 3.85 -15.38 15.25
N SER A 290 2.78 -16.01 14.76
CA SER A 290 2.86 -16.89 13.60
C SER A 290 3.35 -16.18 12.32
N VAL A 291 2.94 -14.92 12.10
CA VAL A 291 3.45 -14.12 10.97
C VAL A 291 4.94 -13.81 11.13
N LEU A 292 5.35 -13.42 12.33
CA LEU A 292 6.74 -13.04 12.60
C LEU A 292 7.68 -14.25 12.58
N ASP A 293 7.27 -15.41 13.10
CA ASP A 293 8.03 -16.65 13.04
C ASP A 293 8.32 -17.04 11.58
N GLU A 294 7.29 -16.98 10.72
CA GLU A 294 7.43 -17.29 9.30
C GLU A 294 8.31 -16.25 8.58
N THR A 295 8.12 -14.96 8.89
CA THR A 295 8.94 -13.88 8.33
C THR A 295 10.41 -14.06 8.74
N TYR A 296 10.67 -14.46 9.97
CA TYR A 296 12.02 -14.73 10.46
C TYR A 296 12.65 -15.91 9.74
N ARG A 297 11.90 -16.99 9.52
CA ARG A 297 12.34 -18.16 8.73
C ARG A 297 12.75 -17.73 7.32
N CYS A 298 11.90 -16.97 6.63
CA CYS A 298 12.18 -16.46 5.28
C CYS A 298 13.38 -15.50 5.27
N TRP A 299 13.53 -14.66 6.30
CA TRP A 299 14.66 -13.75 6.47
C TRP A 299 15.98 -14.51 6.59
N GLN A 300 16.04 -15.53 7.46
CA GLN A 300 17.22 -16.36 7.66
C GLN A 300 17.63 -17.12 6.38
N GLN A 301 16.65 -17.53 5.57
CA GLN A 301 16.88 -18.26 4.33
C GLN A 301 17.29 -17.36 3.16
N GLY A 302 17.26 -16.04 3.31
CA GLY A 302 17.56 -15.14 2.20
C GLY A 302 16.47 -15.17 1.12
N GLU A 303 15.21 -15.43 1.47
CA GLU A 303 14.12 -15.52 0.49
C GLU A 303 13.93 -14.20 -0.26
N GLU A 304 14.00 -14.25 -1.58
CA GLU A 304 14.02 -13.08 -2.46
C GLU A 304 12.79 -12.18 -2.27
N ASP A 305 11.64 -12.73 -1.91
CA ASP A 305 10.39 -11.98 -1.72
C ASP A 305 10.46 -10.97 -0.57
N ILE A 306 11.28 -11.19 0.47
CA ILE A 306 11.47 -10.23 1.58
C ILE A 306 12.42 -9.11 1.18
N PHE A 307 13.45 -9.42 0.40
CA PHE A 307 14.56 -8.52 0.11
C PHE A 307 14.40 -7.76 -1.22
N SER A 308 13.38 -8.13 -1.99
CA SER A 308 13.09 -7.59 -3.32
C SER A 308 12.60 -6.14 -3.31
N ASP A 309 11.96 -5.71 -2.23
CA ASP A 309 11.39 -4.38 -2.13
C ASP A 309 11.73 -3.75 -0.78
N ALA A 310 12.03 -2.46 -0.80
CA ALA A 310 12.58 -1.76 0.37
C ALA A 310 11.55 -1.64 1.50
N ALA A 311 10.26 -1.51 1.15
CA ALA A 311 9.19 -1.36 2.13
C ALA A 311 9.00 -2.65 2.94
N SER A 312 8.90 -3.81 2.28
CA SER A 312 8.81 -5.13 2.93
C SER A 312 10.06 -5.41 3.76
N CYS A 313 11.25 -5.18 3.21
CA CYS A 313 12.51 -5.42 3.92
C CYS A 313 12.60 -4.57 5.19
N ALA A 314 12.29 -3.27 5.10
CA ALA A 314 12.31 -2.35 6.23
C ALA A 314 11.24 -2.70 7.28
N MET A 315 10.02 -3.03 6.84
CA MET A 315 8.94 -3.42 7.74
C MET A 315 9.24 -4.74 8.46
N ALA A 316 9.73 -5.75 7.72
CA ALA A 316 10.16 -7.02 8.30
C ALA A 316 11.27 -6.81 9.33
N PHE A 317 12.30 -6.02 8.98
CA PHE A 317 13.38 -5.69 9.90
C PHE A 317 12.88 -5.05 11.19
N ARG A 318 12.07 -4.00 11.06
CA ARG A 318 11.50 -3.26 12.20
C ARG A 318 10.68 -4.17 13.11
N LEU A 319 9.74 -4.92 12.53
CA LEU A 319 8.81 -5.76 13.30
C LEU A 319 9.54 -6.92 14.00
N LEU A 320 10.45 -7.60 13.29
CA LEU A 320 11.26 -8.67 13.89
C LEU A 320 12.09 -8.15 15.08
N ARG A 321 12.74 -6.98 14.95
CA ARG A 321 13.52 -6.40 16.06
C ARG A 321 12.68 -6.01 17.25
N VAL A 322 11.55 -5.32 17.02
CA VAL A 322 10.65 -4.88 18.09
C VAL A 322 10.11 -6.08 18.90
N HIS A 323 9.94 -7.23 18.24
CA HIS A 323 9.50 -8.48 18.89
C HIS A 323 10.64 -9.36 19.42
N GLY A 324 11.88 -8.87 19.40
CA GLY A 324 13.02 -9.54 20.04
C GLY A 324 13.69 -10.63 19.19
N TYR A 325 13.43 -10.71 17.89
CA TYR A 325 14.17 -11.59 16.99
C TYR A 325 15.57 -11.04 16.70
N ASP A 326 16.57 -11.93 16.68
CA ASP A 326 17.96 -11.57 16.39
C ASP A 326 18.18 -11.39 14.88
N ILE A 327 18.28 -10.13 14.44
CA ILE A 327 18.60 -9.75 13.06
C ILE A 327 19.64 -8.63 12.99
N SER A 328 20.57 -8.76 12.03
CA SER A 328 21.70 -7.85 11.85
C SER A 328 21.36 -6.59 11.03
N ALA A 329 21.67 -5.41 11.57
CA ALA A 329 21.56 -4.12 10.86
C ALA A 329 22.52 -4.02 9.66
N VAL A 330 23.65 -4.72 9.68
CA VAL A 330 24.64 -4.71 8.58
C VAL A 330 24.07 -5.38 7.33
N ASN A 331 23.36 -6.50 7.50
CA ASN A 331 22.72 -7.17 6.37
C ASN A 331 21.58 -6.32 5.81
N PHE A 332 20.78 -5.71 6.68
CA PHE A 332 19.73 -4.77 6.29
C PHE A 332 20.29 -3.61 5.44
N GLN A 333 21.36 -2.95 5.87
CA GLN A 333 21.95 -1.85 5.10
C GLN A 333 22.48 -2.29 3.74
N LYS A 334 23.12 -3.46 3.65
CA LYS A 334 23.60 -3.98 2.36
C LYS A 334 22.44 -4.17 1.37
N ILE A 335 21.33 -4.73 1.84
CA ILE A 335 20.13 -4.93 1.03
C ILE A 335 19.54 -3.57 0.63
N VAL A 336 19.32 -2.67 1.58
CA VAL A 336 18.78 -1.33 1.30
C VAL A 336 19.64 -0.55 0.31
N SER A 337 20.97 -0.60 0.47
CA SER A 337 21.90 0.09 -0.44
C SER A 337 21.90 -0.48 -1.85
N SER A 338 21.49 -1.74 -2.02
CA SER A 338 21.36 -2.40 -3.32
C SER A 338 20.01 -2.13 -4.00
N ILE A 339 19.01 -1.65 -3.25
CA ILE A 339 17.73 -1.26 -3.82
C ILE A 339 17.90 0.15 -4.39
N PRO A 340 17.57 0.38 -5.68
CA PRO A 340 17.70 1.70 -6.29
C PRO A 340 16.64 2.68 -5.74
N LEU A 341 16.86 3.11 -4.50
CA LEU A 341 16.08 4.13 -3.77
C LEU A 341 16.40 5.54 -4.25
N GLY A 342 17.58 5.72 -4.86
CA GLY A 342 18.08 7.01 -5.32
C GLY A 342 17.72 7.28 -6.77
N GLY A 343 16.68 8.08 -7.01
CA GLY A 343 16.51 8.75 -8.31
C GLY A 343 15.07 9.15 -8.62
N TYR A 344 14.34 8.26 -9.31
CA TYR A 344 13.06 8.56 -9.96
C TYR A 344 11.85 7.85 -9.33
N MET A 345 12.05 6.71 -8.67
CA MET A 345 11.02 6.05 -7.86
C MET A 345 10.98 6.69 -6.47
N LYS A 346 10.30 7.84 -6.34
CA LYS A 346 10.03 8.47 -5.04
C LYS A 346 8.92 7.70 -4.31
N ASP A 347 9.22 6.49 -3.89
CA ASP A 347 8.31 5.72 -3.04
C ASP A 347 8.38 6.27 -1.60
N ILE A 348 7.46 7.19 -1.31
CA ILE A 348 7.33 7.81 0.02
C ILE A 348 7.01 6.74 1.08
N GLY A 349 6.28 5.67 0.72
CA GLY A 349 5.95 4.59 1.63
C GLY A 349 7.18 3.77 2.02
N ALA A 350 7.99 3.38 1.03
CA ALA A 350 9.28 2.72 1.28
C ALA A 350 10.22 3.61 2.09
N ALA A 351 10.31 4.91 1.77
CA ALA A 351 11.14 5.85 2.51
C ALA A 351 10.69 5.97 3.98
N LEU A 352 9.38 6.02 4.24
CA LEU A 352 8.82 6.06 5.59
C LEU A 352 9.11 4.79 6.38
N GLU A 353 8.93 3.60 5.77
CA GLU A 353 9.26 2.34 6.46
C GLU A 353 10.76 2.22 6.74
N LEU A 354 11.62 2.68 5.83
CA LEU A 354 13.07 2.75 6.05
C LEU A 354 13.43 3.68 7.21
N PHE A 355 12.75 4.83 7.31
CA PHE A 355 12.92 5.75 8.43
C PHE A 355 12.55 5.09 9.75
N LYS A 356 11.34 4.52 9.86
CA LYS A 356 10.89 3.81 11.08
C LYS A 356 11.82 2.65 11.45
N ALA A 357 12.34 1.93 10.46
CA ALA A 357 13.30 0.85 10.67
C ALA A 357 14.64 1.37 11.23
N SER A 358 15.11 2.53 10.76
CA SER A 358 16.35 3.15 11.23
C SER A 358 16.32 3.61 12.69
N GLU A 359 15.12 3.82 13.26
CA GLU A 359 14.95 4.17 14.67
C GLU A 359 15.12 2.97 15.61
N ILE A 360 15.11 1.73 15.09
CA ILE A 360 15.23 0.51 15.91
C ILE A 360 16.70 0.11 16.11
N ILE A 361 17.43 0.97 16.82
CA ILE A 361 18.82 0.75 17.23
C ILE A 361 18.82 -0.05 18.54
N ILE A 362 19.39 -1.26 18.52
CA ILE A 362 19.45 -2.14 19.70
C ILE A 362 20.87 -2.20 20.26
N HIS A 363 21.89 -2.06 19.40
CA HIS A 363 23.29 -2.04 19.83
C HIS A 363 23.94 -0.67 19.59
N PRO A 364 24.78 -0.17 20.52
CA PRO A 364 25.41 1.14 20.41
C PRO A 364 26.38 1.28 19.23
N ASP A 365 26.83 0.17 18.64
CA ASP A 365 27.76 0.10 17.51
C ASP A 365 27.07 0.11 16.13
N GLU A 366 25.74 0.22 16.08
CA GLU A 366 24.95 0.26 14.84
C GLU A 366 24.93 1.64 14.17
N SER A 367 26.09 2.31 14.07
CA SER A 367 26.28 3.61 13.38
C SER A 367 25.77 3.64 11.92
N VAL A 368 25.56 2.46 11.35
CA VAL A 368 24.92 2.20 10.07
C VAL A 368 23.48 2.76 10.02
N LEU A 369 22.68 2.52 11.05
CA LEU A 369 21.28 2.97 11.12
C LEU A 369 21.21 4.49 11.38
N GLU A 370 22.13 5.03 12.18
CA GLU A 370 22.23 6.49 12.42
C GLU A 370 22.51 7.27 11.13
N LYS A 371 23.41 6.78 10.27
CA LYS A 371 23.69 7.39 8.96
C LYS A 371 22.47 7.39 8.05
N GLN A 372 21.68 6.32 8.09
CA GLN A 372 20.46 6.20 7.30
C GLN A 372 19.36 7.14 7.80
N ASN A 373 19.23 7.30 9.12
CA ASN A 373 18.30 8.25 9.74
C ASN A 373 18.61 9.70 9.32
N ASN A 374 19.88 10.11 9.37
CA ASN A 374 20.33 11.45 8.97
C ASN A 374 20.05 11.80 7.50
N TRP A 375 20.07 10.82 6.60
CA TRP A 375 19.69 11.02 5.19
C TRP A 375 18.19 11.27 5.04
N MET A 376 17.36 10.55 5.81
CA MET A 376 15.90 10.70 5.80
C MET A 376 15.42 11.99 6.49
N SER A 377 16.19 12.56 7.42
CA SER A 377 15.86 13.88 8.00
C SER A 377 15.93 15.03 6.98
N GLN A 378 16.52 14.78 5.80
CA GLN A 378 16.60 15.73 4.68
C GLN A 378 15.47 15.52 3.65
N PHE A 379 14.59 14.53 3.85
CA PHE A 379 13.44 14.31 2.97
C PHE A 379 12.36 15.37 3.21
N PRO A 380 11.66 15.87 2.17
CA PRO A 380 10.66 16.92 2.36
C PRO A 380 9.48 16.43 3.22
N GLU A 381 9.22 17.10 4.34
CA GLU A 381 8.09 16.82 5.27
C GLU A 381 6.73 16.81 4.56
N THR A 382 6.60 17.57 3.46
CA THR A 382 5.38 17.68 2.65
C THR A 382 4.93 16.35 2.02
N GLY A 383 5.87 15.47 1.63
CA GLY A 383 5.53 14.17 1.04
C GLY A 383 4.98 13.17 2.07
N VAL A 384 5.53 13.22 3.29
CA VAL A 384 5.13 12.34 4.40
C VAL A 384 3.70 12.65 4.85
N ILE A 385 3.35 13.93 4.97
CA ILE A 385 1.99 14.39 5.33
C ILE A 385 0.96 13.97 4.25
N GLN A 386 1.31 14.07 2.96
CA GLN A 386 0.44 13.59 1.88
C GLN A 386 0.22 12.08 1.91
N TYR A 387 1.26 11.28 2.20
CA TYR A 387 1.12 9.82 2.32
C TYR A 387 0.20 9.43 3.49
N PHE A 388 0.37 10.04 4.66
CA PHE A 388 -0.53 9.82 5.81
C PHE A 388 -1.99 10.24 5.53
N ASN A 389 -2.20 11.32 4.78
CA ASN A 389 -3.54 11.79 4.41
C ASN A 389 -4.18 10.97 3.28
N SER A 390 -3.38 10.28 2.46
CA SER A 390 -3.87 9.48 1.33
C SER A 390 -4.50 8.14 1.73
N GLY A 391 -4.39 7.72 3.00
CA GLY A 391 -4.91 6.44 3.46
C GLY A 391 -4.25 5.22 2.79
N SER A 392 -3.18 5.41 2.02
CA SER A 392 -2.52 4.39 1.16
C SER A 392 -1.75 3.31 1.93
N CYS A 393 -1.80 3.32 3.27
CA CYS A 393 -1.40 2.14 4.01
C CYS A 393 -2.51 1.11 3.80
N LEU A 394 -2.24 0.09 2.98
CA LEU A 394 -3.16 -0.90 2.40
C LEU A 394 -4.20 -1.51 3.37
N ASN A 395 -4.10 -1.30 4.68
CA ASN A 395 -5.01 -1.81 5.70
C ASN A 395 -5.56 -0.77 6.71
N ILE A 396 -5.14 0.50 6.72
CA ILE A 396 -5.73 1.52 7.63
C ILE A 396 -7.16 1.89 7.19
N GLY A 397 -7.49 1.70 5.91
CA GLY A 397 -8.85 1.81 5.38
C GLY A 397 -9.77 0.64 5.73
N ASN A 398 -9.30 -0.35 6.51
CA ASN A 398 -10.13 -1.48 6.88
C ASN A 398 -11.10 -1.09 8.01
N GLU A 399 -12.38 -0.99 7.67
CA GLU A 399 -13.46 -0.61 8.60
C GLU A 399 -13.47 -1.48 9.87
N TYR A 400 -13.12 -2.76 9.77
CA TYR A 400 -13.07 -3.66 10.91
C TYR A 400 -11.96 -3.28 11.90
N PHE A 401 -10.82 -2.82 11.41
CA PHE A 401 -9.69 -2.41 12.27
C PHE A 401 -10.06 -1.15 13.05
N LEU A 402 -10.59 -0.14 12.35
CA LEU A 402 -11.00 1.13 12.97
C LEU A 402 -12.14 0.90 13.96
N LYS A 403 -13.14 0.10 13.59
CA LYS A 403 -14.25 -0.24 14.48
C LYS A 403 -13.75 -0.92 15.76
N LEU A 404 -12.92 -1.94 15.65
CA LEU A 404 -12.37 -2.63 16.81
C LEU A 404 -11.54 -1.69 17.68
N ALA A 405 -10.70 -0.85 17.06
CA ALA A 405 -9.86 0.11 17.79
C ALA A 405 -10.66 1.16 18.56
N VAL A 406 -11.72 1.70 17.96
CA VAL A 406 -12.60 2.67 18.64
C VAL A 406 -13.34 2.01 19.79
N GLU A 407 -13.92 0.83 19.57
CA GLU A 407 -14.63 0.09 20.62
C GLU A 407 -13.67 -0.24 21.79
N ASP A 408 -12.49 -0.77 21.49
CA ASP A 408 -11.46 -1.12 22.48
C ASP A 408 -10.95 0.10 23.27
N PHE A 409 -10.65 1.19 22.58
CA PHE A 409 -10.22 2.44 23.20
C PHE A 409 -11.26 2.99 24.17
N ASN A 410 -12.54 2.97 23.79
CA ASN A 410 -13.63 3.44 24.64
C ASN A 410 -13.80 2.57 25.90
N ILE A 411 -13.59 1.25 25.78
CA ILE A 411 -13.62 0.33 26.92
C ILE A 411 -12.48 0.69 27.90
N CYS A 412 -11.24 0.77 27.41
CA CYS A 412 -10.08 1.16 28.21
C CYS A 412 -10.29 2.53 28.88
N GLN A 413 -10.75 3.53 28.12
CA GLN A 413 -11.01 4.87 28.64
C GLN A 413 -12.07 4.87 29.76
N SER A 414 -13.13 4.07 29.63
CA SER A 414 -14.16 3.93 30.68
C SER A 414 -13.59 3.37 31.98
N ILE A 415 -12.70 2.37 31.87
CA ILE A 415 -11.97 1.79 33.01
C ILE A 415 -11.05 2.84 33.63
N HIS A 416 -10.27 3.54 32.82
CA HIS A 416 -9.35 4.56 33.31
C HIS A 416 -10.08 5.69 34.06
N HIS A 417 -11.28 6.07 33.62
CA HIS A 417 -12.09 7.06 34.32
C HIS A 417 -12.51 6.57 35.71
N LYS A 418 -12.84 5.28 35.87
CA LYS A 418 -13.18 4.68 37.18
C LYS A 418 -11.97 4.63 38.10
N GLU A 419 -10.81 4.23 37.58
CA GLU A 419 -9.55 4.18 38.33
C GLU A 419 -9.11 5.58 38.79
N LEU A 420 -9.15 6.59 37.91
CA LEU A 420 -8.80 7.96 38.27
C LEU A 420 -9.73 8.52 39.35
N ASN A 421 -11.02 8.17 39.31
CA ASN A 421 -11.99 8.52 40.35
C ASN A 421 -11.68 7.80 41.67
N HIS A 422 -11.20 6.55 41.63
CA HIS A 422 -10.74 5.83 42.82
C HIS A 422 -9.48 6.47 43.41
N LEU A 423 -8.47 6.76 42.58
CA LEU A 423 -7.25 7.45 43.00
C LEU A 423 -7.56 8.82 43.63
N SER A 424 -8.48 9.58 43.02
CA SER A 424 -8.90 10.88 43.56
C SER A 424 -9.52 10.76 44.96
N ARG A 425 -10.32 9.71 45.22
CA ARG A 425 -10.85 9.44 46.57
C ARG A 425 -9.73 9.06 47.54
N TRP A 426 -8.84 8.17 47.14
CA TRP A 426 -7.70 7.73 47.96
C TRP A 426 -6.80 8.89 48.39
N VAL A 427 -6.52 9.85 47.50
CA VAL A 427 -5.74 11.06 47.81
C VAL A 427 -6.38 11.87 48.96
N VAL A 428 -7.71 12.03 48.94
CA VAL A 428 -8.46 12.76 49.97
C VAL A 428 -8.53 11.97 51.28
N GLU A 429 -8.78 10.66 51.21
CA GLU A 429 -8.86 9.77 52.38
C GLU A 429 -7.54 9.76 53.16
N ASN A 430 -6.41 9.76 52.46
CA ASN A 430 -5.07 9.81 53.05
C ASN A 430 -4.59 11.23 53.37
N ARG A 431 -5.44 12.25 53.18
CA ARG A 431 -5.15 13.67 53.46
C ARG A 431 -3.94 14.21 52.69
N LEU A 432 -3.61 13.60 51.55
CA LEU A 432 -2.49 14.03 50.70
C LEU A 432 -2.80 15.36 50.02
N ASP A 433 -4.08 15.67 49.84
CA ASP A 433 -4.60 16.98 49.39
C ASP A 433 -4.26 18.14 50.35
N LYS A 434 -4.02 17.84 51.64
CA LYS A 434 -3.75 18.85 52.69
C LYS A 434 -2.27 19.21 52.83
N LEU A 435 -1.37 18.52 52.11
CA LEU A 435 0.07 18.76 52.18
C LEU A 435 0.43 20.07 51.48
N LYS A 436 0.55 21.17 52.24
CA LYS A 436 0.82 22.52 51.72
C LYS A 436 2.17 22.68 51.00
N PHE A 437 3.10 21.75 51.20
CA PHE A 437 4.42 21.77 50.56
C PHE A 437 4.46 21.02 49.21
N SER A 438 3.40 20.29 48.84
CA SER A 438 3.34 19.48 47.61
C SER A 438 2.24 19.95 46.66
N ARG A 439 2.52 19.93 45.36
CA ARG A 439 1.52 20.22 44.32
C ARG A 439 0.75 18.95 43.98
N GLN A 440 -0.56 19.06 43.85
CA GLN A 440 -1.43 17.98 43.41
C GLN A 440 -1.18 17.66 41.92
N LYS A 441 -0.58 16.50 41.65
CA LYS A 441 -0.22 16.02 40.30
C LYS A 441 -0.77 14.63 40.00
N GLN A 442 -1.74 14.14 40.77
CA GLN A 442 -2.29 12.79 40.67
C GLN A 442 -2.81 12.44 39.27
N ALA A 443 -3.47 13.38 38.59
CA ALA A 443 -3.96 13.16 37.23
C ALA A 443 -2.79 12.99 36.23
N TYR A 444 -1.70 13.74 36.40
CA TYR A 444 -0.50 13.61 35.57
C TYR A 444 0.22 12.29 35.83
N CYS A 445 0.38 11.92 37.10
CA CYS A 445 0.99 10.63 37.49
C CYS A 445 0.17 9.46 36.96
N TYR A 446 -1.15 9.51 37.13
CA TYR A 446 -2.05 8.47 36.61
C TYR A 446 -2.02 8.43 35.08
N PHE A 447 -2.10 9.57 34.39
CA PHE A 447 -1.97 9.63 32.93
C PHE A 447 -0.67 9.00 32.44
N SER A 448 0.46 9.27 33.11
CA SER A 448 1.74 8.67 32.75
C SER A 448 1.74 7.14 32.90
N ALA A 449 1.05 6.59 33.90
CA ALA A 449 0.91 5.14 34.07
C ALA A 449 -0.04 4.56 33.02
N ALA A 450 -1.28 5.07 32.94
CA ALA A 450 -2.32 4.60 32.04
C ALA A 450 -1.97 4.74 30.56
N ALA A 451 -1.10 5.70 30.18
CA ALA A 451 -0.62 5.83 28.81
C ALA A 451 0.36 4.71 28.38
N ASN A 452 1.00 4.03 29.35
CA ASN A 452 1.96 2.95 29.09
C ASN A 452 1.40 1.57 29.45
N LEU A 453 0.54 1.49 30.46
CA LEU A 453 -0.10 0.28 30.98
C LEU A 453 -1.62 0.35 30.76
N PHE A 454 -2.03 0.57 29.51
CA PHE A 454 -3.44 0.73 29.14
C PHE A 454 -4.29 -0.57 29.04
N PRO A 455 -3.72 -1.78 28.91
CA PRO A 455 -4.53 -3.00 28.90
C PRO A 455 -5.32 -3.17 30.22
N PRO A 456 -6.63 -3.48 30.17
CA PRO A 456 -7.47 -3.65 31.36
C PRO A 456 -6.94 -4.68 32.37
N GLU A 457 -6.21 -5.69 31.89
CA GLU A 457 -5.63 -6.74 32.72
C GLU A 457 -4.48 -6.23 33.61
N LEU A 458 -3.95 -5.04 33.32
CA LEU A 458 -2.88 -4.38 34.08
C LEU A 458 -3.40 -3.32 35.05
N SER A 459 -4.72 -3.25 35.29
CA SER A 459 -5.36 -2.26 36.18
C SER A 459 -4.78 -2.23 37.60
N ASP A 460 -4.30 -3.38 38.10
CA ASP A 460 -3.69 -3.49 39.44
C ASP A 460 -2.25 -2.95 39.53
N ALA A 461 -1.54 -2.84 38.39
CA ALA A 461 -0.14 -2.40 38.31
C ALA A 461 -0.01 -0.88 38.26
#